data_AF-A0A5E6NFI4-F1
#
_entry.id   AF-A0A5E6NFI4-F1
#
_cell.length_a   1.000
_cell.length_b   1.000
_cell.length_c   1.000
_cell.angle_alpha   90.00
_cell.angle_beta   90.00
_cell.angle_gamma   90.00
#
_symmetry.space_group_name_H-M   'P 1'
#
loop_
_entity.id
_entity.type
_entity.pdbx_description
1 polymer ?
#
loop_
_entity_poly.entity_id
_entity_poly.type
_entity_poly.pdbx_seq_one_letter_code
_entity_poly.pdbx_strand_id
1 'polypeptide(L)'
;MIKIFMTQKTLTIAISHANSNRNKPIKQAVCDRGYVGAKVVLGANIILPKKALKRDNRYQRDKKRKLCKRRAAIEPIIRHLKSDFRLSRNLLKGQVGDEINVFNGCLCLEFEKMAGNSHYFFVLAKTGFIFL
;
A
#
# COMPACT_ATOMS: atom_id res chain seq x y z
N MET A 1 8.03 -2.44 2.22
CA MET A 1 7.33 -3.33 1.27
C MET A 1 7.08 -2.49 0.03
N ILE A 2 7.91 -2.64 -1.00
CA ILE A 2 7.85 -1.78 -2.17
C ILE A 2 6.65 -2.20 -3.00
N LYS A 3 5.84 -1.21 -3.39
CA LYS A 3 4.62 -1.41 -4.16
C LYS A 3 5.02 -1.75 -5.59
N ILE A 4 4.99 -3.03 -5.93
CA ILE A 4 5.16 -3.46 -7.31
C ILE A 4 3.78 -3.72 -7.91
N PHE A 5 3.18 -2.66 -8.46
CA PHE A 5 1.99 -2.74 -9.31
C PHE A 5 2.43 -3.31 -10.65
N MET A 6 2.35 -4.62 -10.86
CA MET A 6 3.10 -5.22 -11.96
C MET A 6 2.22 -6.10 -12.84
N THR A 7 2.03 -5.61 -14.05
CA THR A 7 1.91 -6.45 -15.24
C THR A 7 3.20 -7.27 -15.40
N GLN A 8 3.13 -8.43 -16.03
CA GLN A 8 4.28 -9.36 -16.11
C GLN A 8 5.58 -8.70 -16.63
N LYS A 9 5.45 -7.74 -17.55
CA LYS A 9 6.57 -7.05 -18.22
C LYS A 9 7.28 -6.04 -17.33
N THR A 10 6.59 -5.48 -16.34
CA THR A 10 7.12 -4.38 -15.54
C THR A 10 7.87 -4.87 -14.30
N LEU A 11 7.62 -6.13 -13.85
CA LEU A 11 8.12 -6.69 -12.58
C LEU A 11 9.64 -6.70 -12.47
N THR A 12 10.31 -7.06 -13.55
CA THR A 12 11.78 -7.10 -13.61
C THR A 12 12.38 -5.71 -13.42
N ILE A 13 11.79 -4.70 -14.08
CA ILE A 13 12.25 -3.30 -14.02
C ILE A 13 12.09 -2.77 -12.61
N ALA A 14 10.93 -2.98 -12.00
CA ALA A 14 10.67 -2.45 -10.67
C ALA A 14 11.47 -3.16 -9.57
N ILE A 15 11.76 -4.46 -9.71
CA ILE A 15 12.67 -5.17 -8.79
C ILE A 15 14.11 -4.70 -8.98
N SER A 16 14.56 -4.50 -10.22
CA SER A 16 15.88 -3.94 -10.52
C SER A 16 16.06 -2.56 -9.89
N HIS A 17 15.15 -1.63 -10.16
CA HIS A 17 15.16 -0.29 -9.56
C HIS A 17 15.11 -0.33 -8.02
N ALA A 18 14.28 -1.21 -7.45
CA ALA A 18 14.18 -1.36 -6.01
C ALA A 18 15.44 -1.96 -5.35
N ASN A 19 16.20 -2.77 -6.09
CA ASN A 19 17.50 -3.27 -5.65
C ASN A 19 18.58 -2.19 -5.79
N SER A 20 18.55 -1.35 -6.84
CA SER A 20 19.49 -0.23 -6.99
C SER A 20 19.43 0.75 -5.82
N ASN A 21 18.24 0.97 -5.26
CA ASN A 21 18.04 1.87 -4.11
C ASN A 21 18.36 1.22 -2.75
N ARG A 22 18.87 -0.02 -2.71
CA ARG A 22 19.07 -0.78 -1.47
C ARG A 22 20.41 -1.52 -1.44
N ASN A 23 21.10 -1.44 -0.31
CA ASN A 23 22.33 -2.22 -0.09
C ASN A 23 22.09 -3.74 0.07
N LYS A 24 20.84 -4.18 0.30
CA LYS A 24 20.48 -5.60 0.49
C LYS A 24 19.42 -6.03 -0.54
N PRO A 25 19.63 -7.18 -1.24
CA PRO A 25 18.71 -7.63 -2.27
C PRO A 25 17.36 -8.07 -1.68
N ILE A 26 16.29 -7.85 -2.44
CA ILE A 26 14.93 -8.20 -2.03
C ILE A 26 14.75 -9.72 -2.11
N LYS A 27 14.51 -10.36 -0.96
CA LYS A 27 14.28 -11.82 -0.88
C LYS A 27 12.84 -12.23 -1.20
N GLN A 28 11.87 -11.36 -0.91
CA GLN A 28 10.44 -11.66 -1.05
C GLN A 28 9.66 -10.43 -1.52
N ALA A 29 8.77 -10.62 -2.48
CA ALA A 29 7.85 -9.61 -3.00
C ALA A 29 6.40 -10.10 -2.87
N VAL A 30 5.45 -9.20 -2.62
CA VAL A 30 4.01 -9.52 -2.54
C VAL A 30 3.33 -8.95 -3.77
N CYS A 31 2.63 -9.81 -4.52
CA CYS A 31 1.93 -9.43 -5.73
C CYS A 31 0.42 -9.66 -5.59
N ASP A 32 -0.35 -8.97 -6.41
CA ASP A 32 -1.81 -8.97 -6.36
C ASP A 32 -2.38 -10.25 -7.00
N ARG A 33 -3.66 -10.57 -6.73
CA ARG A 33 -4.28 -11.85 -7.11
C ARG A 33 -4.25 -12.12 -8.62
N GLY A 34 -4.36 -11.07 -9.44
CA GLY A 34 -4.38 -11.14 -10.91
C GLY A 34 -3.02 -11.32 -11.57
N TYR A 35 -1.93 -11.42 -10.81
CA TYR A 35 -0.60 -11.65 -11.38
C TYR A 35 -0.46 -13.12 -11.84
N VAL A 36 -0.27 -13.30 -13.14
CA VAL A 36 -0.12 -14.62 -13.80
C VAL A 36 1.35 -14.93 -14.16
N GLY A 37 2.31 -14.09 -13.76
CA GLY A 37 3.72 -14.23 -14.18
C GLY A 37 4.53 -15.26 -13.37
N ALA A 38 5.85 -15.27 -13.60
CA ALA A 38 6.79 -16.18 -12.95
C ALA A 38 6.75 -16.04 -11.41
N LYS A 39 6.96 -17.16 -10.70
CA LYS A 39 6.94 -17.24 -9.22
C LYS A 39 8.23 -16.75 -8.55
N VAL A 40 9.33 -16.72 -9.32
CA VAL A 40 10.64 -16.24 -8.90
C VAL A 40 11.12 -15.28 -9.96
N VAL A 41 11.53 -14.07 -9.57
CA VAL A 41 12.06 -13.05 -10.46
C VAL A 41 13.29 -12.45 -9.81
N LEU A 42 14.44 -12.46 -10.50
CA LEU A 42 15.72 -11.91 -10.01
C LEU A 42 16.10 -12.39 -8.59
N GLY A 43 15.85 -13.67 -8.29
CA GLY A 43 16.13 -14.27 -6.97
C GLY A 43 15.11 -13.93 -5.87
N ALA A 44 14.11 -13.09 -6.14
CA ALA A 44 13.04 -12.77 -5.21
C ALA A 44 11.86 -13.74 -5.35
N ASN A 45 11.39 -14.29 -4.23
CA ASN A 45 10.19 -15.13 -4.20
C ASN A 45 8.91 -14.29 -4.18
N ILE A 46 7.99 -14.57 -5.09
CA ILE A 46 6.73 -13.84 -5.22
C ILE A 46 5.62 -14.53 -4.42
N ILE A 47 5.09 -13.81 -3.43
CA ILE A 47 4.00 -14.23 -2.57
C ILE A 47 2.70 -13.75 -3.18
N LEU A 48 1.88 -14.71 -3.60
CA LEU A 48 0.52 -14.45 -4.09
C LEU A 48 -0.52 -14.77 -3.00
N PRO A 49 -1.60 -13.98 -2.92
CA PRO A 49 -2.75 -14.31 -2.11
C PRO A 49 -3.42 -15.53 -2.75
N LYS A 50 -3.04 -16.75 -2.35
CA LYS A 50 -3.67 -18.01 -2.76
C LYS A 50 -4.27 -18.69 -1.54
N LYS A 51 -5.20 -19.62 -1.77
CA LYS A 51 -5.73 -20.49 -0.71
C LYS A 51 -4.54 -21.14 0.01
N ALA A 52 -4.61 -21.20 1.33
CA ALA A 52 -3.56 -21.80 2.13
C ALA A 52 -3.41 -23.28 1.76
N LEU A 53 -2.17 -23.75 1.63
CA LEU A 53 -1.90 -25.16 1.32
C LEU A 53 -2.07 -25.98 2.60
N LYS A 54 -2.59 -27.21 2.50
CA LYS A 54 -2.80 -28.11 3.65
C LYS A 54 -1.50 -28.43 4.40
N ARG A 55 -0.35 -28.37 3.70
CA ARG A 55 1.00 -28.59 4.26
C ARG A 55 1.54 -27.45 5.13
N ASP A 56 0.95 -26.25 5.07
CA ASP A 56 1.51 -25.08 5.75
C ASP A 56 1.12 -25.04 7.23
N ASN A 57 2.11 -24.88 8.12
CA ASN A 57 1.87 -24.66 9.54
C ASN A 57 1.02 -23.37 9.77
N ARG A 58 0.18 -23.36 10.81
CA ARG A 58 -0.71 -22.24 11.19
C ARG A 58 0.04 -20.90 11.19
N TYR A 59 1.22 -20.87 11.79
CA TYR A 59 2.08 -19.68 11.87
C TYR A 59 2.44 -19.12 10.48
N GLN A 60 2.86 -19.99 9.55
CA GLN A 60 3.25 -19.57 8.20
C GLN A 60 2.06 -19.03 7.41
N ARG A 61 0.87 -19.63 7.60
CA ARG A 61 -0.39 -19.16 7.02
C ARG A 61 -0.74 -17.76 7.52
N ASP A 62 -0.64 -17.52 8.82
CA ASP A 62 -0.94 -16.21 9.41
C ASP A 62 0.06 -15.14 8.99
N LYS A 63 1.35 -15.46 8.93
CA LYS A 63 2.38 -14.53 8.42
C LYS A 63 2.09 -14.10 6.98
N LYS A 64 1.78 -15.05 6.10
CA LYS A 64 1.40 -14.77 4.71
C LYS A 64 0.12 -13.93 4.62
N ARG A 65 -0.89 -14.25 5.43
CA ARG A 65 -2.17 -13.51 5.49
C ARG A 65 -1.96 -12.06 5.92
N LYS A 66 -1.18 -11.81 6.98
CA LYS A 66 -0.86 -10.46 7.45
C LYS A 66 -0.17 -9.62 6.37
N LEU A 67 0.79 -10.19 5.64
CA LEU A 67 1.47 -9.52 4.53
C LEU A 67 0.49 -9.12 3.41
N CYS A 68 -0.36 -10.05 2.98
CA CYS A 68 -1.35 -9.78 1.94
C CYS A 68 -2.42 -8.77 2.40
N LYS A 69 -2.84 -8.80 3.67
CA LYS A 69 -3.79 -7.83 4.23
C LYS A 69 -3.22 -6.41 4.26
N ARG A 70 -1.95 -6.25 4.68
CA ARG A 70 -1.26 -4.95 4.66
C ARG A 70 -1.14 -4.40 3.24
N ARG A 71 -0.92 -5.27 2.25
CA ARG A 71 -0.87 -4.90 0.82
C ARG A 71 -2.24 -4.39 0.35
N ALA A 72 -3.29 -5.16 0.61
CA ALA A 72 -4.66 -4.83 0.21
C ALA A 72 -5.14 -3.51 0.85
N ALA A 73 -4.74 -3.21 2.09
CA ALA A 73 -5.10 -1.95 2.76
C ALA A 73 -4.54 -0.68 2.07
N ILE A 74 -3.51 -0.80 1.24
CA ILE A 74 -2.94 0.34 0.50
C ILE A 74 -3.80 0.69 -0.73
N GLU A 75 -4.55 -0.26 -1.29
CA GLU A 75 -5.36 -0.01 -2.49
C GLU A 75 -6.50 0.99 -2.26
N PRO A 76 -7.31 0.89 -1.18
CA PRO A 76 -8.30 1.89 -0.85
C PRO A 76 -7.70 3.30 -0.71
N ILE A 77 -6.53 3.42 -0.08
CA ILE A 77 -5.84 4.72 0.10
C ILE A 77 -5.44 5.30 -1.25
N ILE A 78 -4.84 4.51 -2.15
CA ILE A 78 -4.49 5.00 -3.49
C ILE A 78 -5.74 5.31 -4.33
N ARG A 79 -6.81 4.54 -4.18
CA ARG A 79 -8.07 4.81 -4.85
C ARG A 79 -8.65 6.14 -4.39
N HIS A 80 -8.74 6.37 -3.08
CA HIS A 80 -9.16 7.64 -2.47
C HIS A 80 -8.30 8.79 -2.98
N LEU A 81 -6.98 8.61 -3.00
CA LEU A 81 -6.04 9.59 -3.56
C LEU A 81 -6.37 9.96 -5.02
N LYS A 82 -6.67 8.96 -5.85
CA LYS A 82 -6.97 9.17 -7.27
C LYS A 82 -8.33 9.81 -7.54
N SER A 83 -9.36 9.44 -6.78
CA SER A 83 -10.73 9.95 -6.96
C SER A 83 -10.91 11.30 -6.28
N ASP A 84 -10.54 11.42 -5.02
CA ASP A 84 -10.99 12.49 -4.14
C ASP A 84 -10.08 13.72 -4.26
N PHE A 85 -8.76 13.51 -4.38
CA PHE A 85 -7.79 14.59 -4.64
C PHE A 85 -7.44 14.75 -6.11
N ARG A 86 -8.26 14.19 -7.02
CA ARG A 86 -8.15 14.37 -8.48
C ARG A 86 -6.77 14.06 -9.06
N LEU A 87 -5.98 13.18 -8.43
CA LEU A 87 -4.67 12.74 -8.94
C LEU A 87 -4.75 11.98 -10.28
N SER A 88 -5.96 11.65 -10.73
CA SER A 88 -6.21 11.13 -12.08
C SER A 88 -6.10 12.19 -13.18
N ARG A 89 -6.23 13.49 -12.87
CA ARG A 89 -6.14 14.60 -13.83
C ARG A 89 -5.36 15.74 -13.17
N ASN A 90 -4.08 15.87 -13.55
CA ASN A 90 -3.32 17.02 -13.09
C ASN A 90 -3.68 18.26 -13.90
N LEU A 91 -4.03 19.34 -13.20
CA LEU A 91 -4.34 20.65 -13.80
C LEU A 91 -3.08 21.53 -13.90
N LEU A 92 -2.01 21.18 -13.18
CA LEU A 92 -0.71 21.85 -13.22
C LEU A 92 0.11 21.31 -14.40
N LYS A 93 0.90 22.18 -15.04
CA LYS A 93 1.72 21.81 -16.20
C LYS A 93 3.08 21.23 -15.77
N GLY A 94 3.49 20.17 -16.47
CA GLY A 94 4.83 19.60 -16.38
C GLY A 94 5.07 18.71 -15.15
N GLN A 95 6.26 18.12 -15.09
CA GLN A 95 6.65 17.16 -14.04
C GLN A 95 6.62 17.78 -12.63
N VAL A 96 7.06 19.04 -12.50
CA VAL A 96 6.99 19.78 -11.22
C VAL A 96 5.55 19.94 -10.74
N GLY A 97 4.61 20.16 -11.66
CA GLY A 97 3.19 20.22 -11.36
C GLY A 97 2.64 18.89 -10.86
N ASP A 98 3.10 17.76 -11.43
CA ASP A 98 2.69 16.42 -10.99
C ASP A 98 3.14 16.14 -9.56
N GLU A 99 4.37 16.52 -9.23
CA GLU A 99 4.93 16.37 -7.89
C GLU A 99 4.16 17.19 -6.84
N ILE A 100 3.88 18.46 -7.13
CA ILE A 100 3.12 19.35 -6.23
C ILE A 100 1.70 18.81 -6.01
N ASN A 101 1.04 18.33 -7.06
CA ASN A 101 -0.32 17.78 -6.95
C ASN A 101 -0.35 16.53 -6.05
N VAL A 102 0.65 15.64 -6.20
CA VAL A 102 0.80 14.45 -5.32
C VAL A 102 1.05 14.86 -3.88
N PHE A 103 1.91 15.86 -3.65
CA PHE A 103 2.20 16.35 -2.31
C PHE A 103 0.95 16.91 -1.61
N ASN A 104 0.19 17.75 -2.31
CA ASN A 104 -1.04 18.34 -1.78
C ASN A 104 -2.10 17.27 -1.46
N GLY A 105 -2.29 16.28 -2.34
CA GLY A 105 -3.21 15.17 -2.08
C GLY A 105 -2.81 14.34 -0.86
N CYS A 106 -1.51 14.16 -0.64
CA CYS A 106 -0.99 13.48 0.56
C CYS A 106 -1.25 14.30 1.83
N LEU A 107 -1.11 15.63 1.75
CA LEU A 107 -1.37 16.53 2.87
C LEU A 107 -2.87 16.52 3.25
N CYS A 108 -3.76 16.59 2.26
CA CYS A 108 -5.21 16.53 2.51
C CYS A 108 -5.63 15.24 3.21
N LEU A 109 -5.07 14.08 2.83
CA LEU A 109 -5.30 12.82 3.55
C LEU A 109 -4.90 12.88 5.03
N GLU A 110 -3.81 13.55 5.35
CA GLU A 110 -3.34 13.65 6.72
C GLU A 110 -4.29 14.52 7.54
N PHE A 111 -4.76 15.63 6.96
CA PHE A 111 -5.79 16.46 7.58
C PHE A 111 -7.11 15.70 7.79
N GLU A 112 -7.57 14.89 6.83
CA GLU A 112 -8.76 14.06 7.01
C GLU A 112 -8.62 13.07 8.18
N LYS A 113 -7.45 12.43 8.32
CA LYS A 113 -7.17 11.54 9.45
C LYS A 113 -7.16 12.30 10.79
N MET A 114 -6.53 13.47 10.83
CA MET A 114 -6.50 14.31 12.03
C MET A 114 -7.91 14.76 12.43
N ALA A 115 -8.72 15.21 11.47
CA ALA A 115 -10.09 15.62 11.70
C ALA A 115 -10.96 14.46 12.20
N GLY A 116 -10.82 13.26 11.62
CA GLY A 116 -11.50 12.06 12.08
C GLY A 116 -11.13 11.70 13.53
N ASN A 117 -9.84 11.68 13.86
CA ASN A 117 -9.37 11.38 15.22
C ASN A 117 -9.83 12.43 16.25
N SER A 118 -9.88 13.71 15.87
CA SER A 118 -10.39 14.79 16.73
C SER A 118 -11.89 14.63 17.02
N HIS A 119 -12.69 14.21 16.05
CA HIS A 119 -14.11 13.91 16.27
C HIS A 119 -14.32 12.78 17.30
N TYR A 120 -13.52 11.71 17.25
CA TYR A 120 -13.55 10.65 18.27
C TYR A 120 -13.15 11.15 19.65
N PHE A 121 -12.12 12.00 19.72
CA PHE A 121 -11.68 12.62 20.98
C PHE A 121 -12.78 13.50 21.59
N PHE A 122 -13.46 14.32 20.78
CA PHE A 122 -14.51 15.21 21.25
C PHE A 122 -15.79 14.47 21.65
N VAL A 123 -16.12 13.37 20.95
CA VAL A 123 -17.24 12.48 21.34
C VAL A 123 -16.94 11.78 22.66
N LEU A 124 -15.72 11.26 22.86
CA LEU A 124 -15.29 10.67 24.14
C LEU A 124 -15.32 11.69 25.29
N ALA A 125 -14.88 12.93 25.04
CA ALA A 125 -14.92 14.02 26.02
C ALA A 125 -16.34 14.41 26.42
N LYS A 126 -17.33 14.31 25.50
CA LYS A 126 -18.75 14.55 25.80
C LYS A 126 -19.41 13.41 26.58
N THR A 127 -18.94 12.17 26.45
CA THR A 127 -19.47 11.01 27.18
C THR A 127 -18.78 10.75 28.52
N GLY A 128 -17.82 11.58 28.92
CA GLY A 128 -16.99 11.37 30.11
C GLY A 128 -16.96 12.56 31.07
N PHE A 129 -18.13 12.99 31.56
CA PHE A 129 -18.27 13.78 32.80
C PHE A 129 -19.68 13.59 33.39
N ILE A 130 -19.96 12.37 33.85
CA ILE A 130 -21.03 12.07 34.82
C ILE A 130 -20.41 11.09 35.81
N PHE A 131 -19.59 11.60 36.73
CA PHE A 131 -19.25 10.96 38.01
C PHE A 131 -18.50 12.01 38.84
N LEU A 132 -19.25 12.90 39.45
CA LEU A 132 -18.92 13.57 40.70
C LEU A 132 -20.23 13.77 41.47
#